data_AF-A0A932ISG6-F1
#
_entry.id   AF-A0A932ISG6-F1
#
_cell.length_a   1.000
_cell.length_b   1.000
_cell.length_c   1.000
_cell.angle_alpha   90.00
_cell.angle_beta   90.00
_cell.angle_gamma   90.00
#
_symmetry.space_group_name_H-M   'P 1'
#
loop_
_entity.id
_entity.type
_entity.pdbx_description
1 polymer ?
#
loop_
_entity_poly.entity_id
_entity_poly.type
_entity_poly.pdbx_seq_one_letter_code
_entity_poly.pdbx_strand_id
1 'polypeptide(L)'
;MTATYAHRNTELNTAGRAYWAMSRMINHGWSVRGFGLDFGGWVRLRTPTGVDLPVAADPIDNTPSTLGRRPAESDAPLLTLHACRLLGQCAAEGRQEVQSASMMIAALLRLRVPAGRAHSADAQCAWYLPHQHEVQPPASVRRAYWAATTLTDDYGWRITRVDERGFVAVGPYDTEEVPYHSDTVVDSTTSALLARQLPMVAADGGTGELERLILEHQRARQGKVGART
;
A
#
# COMPACT_ATOMS: atom_id res chain seq x y z
N MET A 1 -0.07 -32.64 3.95
CA MET A 1 0.67 -32.29 2.72
C MET A 1 0.96 -30.80 2.75
N THR A 2 2.19 -30.48 3.13
CA THR A 2 2.80 -29.16 3.22
C THR A 2 3.37 -28.78 1.85
N ALA A 3 2.95 -27.66 1.29
CA ALA A 3 3.66 -26.99 0.19
C ALA A 3 3.60 -25.47 0.41
N THR A 4 4.22 -25.05 1.50
CA THR A 4 4.71 -23.69 1.70
C THR A 4 5.98 -23.52 0.83
N TYR A 5 6.18 -22.33 0.26
CA TYR A 5 7.41 -21.86 -0.42
C TYR A 5 7.63 -22.24 -1.89
N ALA A 6 6.91 -21.58 -2.82
CA ALA A 6 7.34 -21.49 -4.23
C ALA A 6 6.89 -20.20 -4.96
N HIS A 7 6.79 -19.06 -4.27
CA HIS A 7 6.61 -17.74 -4.92
C HIS A 7 7.63 -16.71 -4.42
N ARG A 8 8.92 -17.06 -4.46
CA ARG A 8 10.00 -16.07 -4.36
C ARG A 8 10.43 -15.70 -5.78
N ASN A 9 10.23 -14.43 -6.17
CA ASN A 9 10.74 -13.71 -7.35
C ASN A 9 9.85 -13.42 -8.57
N THR A 10 8.60 -13.87 -8.68
CA THR A 10 7.72 -13.31 -9.72
C THR A 10 7.11 -12.00 -9.25
N GLU A 11 7.37 -10.91 -9.96
CA GLU A 11 6.69 -9.64 -9.73
C GLU A 11 5.17 -9.81 -9.88
N LEU A 12 4.40 -9.01 -9.14
CA LEU A 12 2.95 -9.04 -9.22
C LEU A 12 2.48 -8.73 -10.65
N ASN A 13 1.66 -9.61 -11.21
CA ASN A 13 0.94 -9.31 -12.45
C ASN A 13 -0.09 -8.18 -12.24
N THR A 14 -0.73 -7.71 -13.30
CA THR A 14 -1.70 -6.59 -13.26
C THR A 14 -2.78 -6.79 -12.19
N ALA A 15 -3.36 -7.99 -12.10
CA ALA A 15 -4.37 -8.33 -11.10
C ALA A 15 -3.80 -8.30 -9.66
N GLY A 16 -2.59 -8.82 -9.47
CA GLY A 16 -1.87 -8.76 -8.20
C GLY A 16 -1.55 -7.33 -7.77
N ARG A 17 -1.18 -6.45 -8.71
CA ARG A 17 -0.96 -5.02 -8.47
C ARG A 17 -2.27 -4.32 -8.09
N ALA A 18 -3.38 -4.63 -8.76
CA ALA A 18 -4.69 -4.07 -8.44
C ALA A 18 -5.12 -4.49 -7.03
N TYR A 19 -4.93 -5.77 -6.71
CA TYR A 19 -5.16 -6.30 -5.37
C TYR A 19 -4.31 -5.58 -4.32
N TRP A 20 -3.01 -5.42 -4.57
CA TRP A 20 -2.10 -4.71 -3.66
C TRP A 20 -2.56 -3.27 -3.39
N ALA A 21 -2.93 -2.53 -4.43
CA ALA A 21 -3.43 -1.16 -4.28
C ALA A 21 -4.72 -1.11 -3.42
N MET A 22 -5.63 -2.08 -3.61
CA MET A 22 -6.85 -2.19 -2.81
C MET A 22 -6.63 -2.62 -1.37
N SER A 23 -5.70 -3.54 -1.12
CA SER A 23 -5.36 -3.98 0.23
C SER A 23 -4.75 -2.84 1.06
N ARG A 24 -3.95 -1.96 0.44
CA ARG A 24 -3.43 -0.75 1.09
C ARG A 24 -4.56 0.17 1.57
N MET A 25 -5.57 0.41 0.75
CA MET A 25 -6.73 1.22 1.16
C MET A 25 -7.43 0.60 2.38
N ILE A 26 -7.61 -0.72 2.35
CA ILE A 26 -8.16 -1.50 3.46
C ILE A 26 -7.34 -1.34 4.75
N ASN A 27 -6.02 -1.44 4.66
CA ASN A 27 -5.13 -1.32 5.82
C ASN A 27 -5.23 0.07 6.46
N HIS A 28 -5.52 1.07 5.65
CA HIS A 28 -5.81 2.44 6.06
C HIS A 28 -7.24 2.66 6.56
N GLY A 29 -7.99 1.59 6.85
CA GLY A 29 -9.33 1.67 7.45
C GLY A 29 -10.46 1.90 6.47
N TRP A 30 -10.17 1.93 5.16
CA TRP A 30 -11.22 2.01 4.15
C TRP A 30 -11.86 0.62 3.96
N SER A 31 -13.04 0.59 3.35
CA SER A 31 -13.69 -0.66 2.95
C SER A 31 -13.95 -0.70 1.46
N VAL A 32 -13.55 -1.77 0.78
CA VAL A 32 -13.94 -2.04 -0.61
C VAL A 32 -15.37 -2.61 -0.60
N ARG A 33 -16.31 -1.88 -1.18
CA ARG A 33 -17.73 -2.26 -1.30
C ARG A 33 -18.02 -3.02 -2.59
N GLY A 34 -17.23 -2.77 -3.63
CA GLY A 34 -17.30 -3.47 -4.90
C GLY A 34 -16.20 -2.97 -5.83
N PHE A 35 -15.93 -3.74 -6.87
CA PHE A 35 -15.04 -3.34 -7.95
C PHE A 35 -15.51 -4.02 -9.23
N GLY A 36 -15.07 -3.49 -10.37
CA GLY A 36 -15.29 -4.10 -11.67
C GLY A 36 -14.16 -3.77 -12.62
N LEU A 37 -14.00 -4.62 -13.62
CA LEU A 37 -12.99 -4.51 -14.68
C LEU A 37 -13.59 -3.82 -15.93
N ASP A 38 -14.91 -3.76 -16.02
CA ASP A 38 -15.66 -3.06 -17.06
C ASP A 38 -15.49 -1.54 -16.99
N PHE A 39 -15.82 -0.86 -18.10
CA PHE A 39 -15.78 0.61 -18.21
C PHE A 39 -14.44 1.24 -17.80
N GLY A 40 -13.32 0.60 -18.16
CA GLY A 40 -11.98 1.10 -17.81
C GLY A 40 -11.55 0.80 -16.36
N GLY A 41 -12.37 0.08 -15.60
CA GLY A 41 -12.11 -0.33 -14.24
C GLY A 41 -12.65 0.66 -13.20
N TRP A 42 -13.26 0.13 -12.15
CA TRP A 42 -13.85 0.93 -11.07
C TRP A 42 -13.75 0.25 -9.71
N VAL A 43 -13.75 1.06 -8.66
CA VAL A 43 -13.80 0.62 -7.27
C VAL A 43 -14.80 1.50 -6.51
N ARG A 44 -15.67 0.87 -5.71
CA ARG A 44 -16.51 1.54 -4.72
C ARG A 44 -15.89 1.38 -3.35
N LEU A 45 -15.53 2.48 -2.74
CA LEU A 45 -14.87 2.51 -1.43
C LEU A 45 -15.77 3.17 -0.40
N ARG A 46 -15.57 2.83 0.87
CA ARG A 46 -16.07 3.61 2.01
C ARG A 46 -14.88 4.10 2.82
N THR A 47 -14.81 5.41 3.07
CA THR A 47 -13.78 6.02 3.93
C THR A 47 -13.92 5.54 5.38
N PRO A 48 -12.89 5.73 6.22
CA PRO A 48 -12.98 5.45 7.65
C PRO A 48 -14.08 6.26 8.35
N THR A 49 -14.41 7.44 7.83
CA THR A 49 -15.50 8.32 8.32
C THR A 49 -16.89 7.90 7.84
N GLY A 50 -16.99 6.84 7.04
CA GLY A 50 -18.26 6.29 6.58
C GLY A 50 -18.79 6.84 5.25
N VAL A 51 -18.03 7.72 4.58
CA VAL A 51 -18.41 8.32 3.30
C VAL A 51 -18.16 7.32 2.16
N ASP A 52 -19.15 7.08 1.32
CA ASP A 52 -18.99 6.25 0.13
C ASP A 52 -18.38 7.07 -1.02
N LEU A 53 -17.33 6.53 -1.64
CA LEU A 53 -16.57 7.12 -2.75
C LEU A 53 -16.60 6.16 -3.95
N PRO A 54 -17.42 6.43 -4.98
CA PRO A 54 -17.29 5.78 -6.26
C PRO A 54 -16.06 6.34 -6.98
N VAL A 55 -15.12 5.47 -7.35
CA VAL A 55 -13.93 5.80 -8.12
C VAL A 55 -13.93 4.97 -9.40
N ALA A 56 -13.71 5.62 -10.53
CA ALA A 56 -13.57 4.96 -11.82
C ALA A 56 -12.33 5.52 -12.52
N ALA A 57 -11.66 4.71 -13.33
CA ALA A 57 -10.66 5.22 -14.25
C ALA A 57 -11.40 5.74 -15.49
N ASP A 58 -11.91 6.97 -15.41
CA ASP A 58 -12.42 7.65 -16.59
C ASP A 58 -11.27 7.87 -17.59
N PRO A 59 -11.45 7.67 -18.91
CA PRO A 59 -10.43 8.03 -19.91
C PRO A 59 -10.15 9.55 -19.93
N ILE A 60 -11.06 10.33 -19.34
CA ILE A 60 -11.01 11.78 -19.23
C ILE A 60 -11.45 12.14 -17.82
N ASP A 61 -10.50 12.24 -16.89
CA ASP A 61 -10.43 12.94 -15.59
C ASP A 61 -11.70 13.60 -14.94
N ASN A 62 -12.89 13.02 -15.08
CA ASN A 62 -14.18 13.61 -14.65
C ASN A 62 -14.92 12.74 -13.62
N THR A 63 -14.19 11.96 -12.82
CA THR A 63 -14.81 11.36 -11.63
C THR A 63 -15.16 12.45 -10.60
N PRO A 64 -16.22 12.28 -9.78
CA PRO A 64 -16.55 13.24 -8.72
C PRO A 64 -15.40 13.56 -7.75
N SER A 65 -14.39 12.68 -7.69
CA SER A 65 -13.13 12.88 -6.96
C SER A 65 -12.24 14.02 -7.51
N THR A 66 -12.37 14.42 -8.77
CA THR A 66 -11.68 15.60 -9.33
C THR A 66 -12.52 16.88 -9.19
N LEU A 67 -13.85 16.78 -9.16
CA LEU A 67 -14.77 17.91 -9.07
C LEU A 67 -14.79 18.65 -7.72
N GLY A 68 -14.18 18.09 -6.67
CA GLY A 68 -14.05 18.73 -5.36
C GLY A 68 -12.66 19.30 -5.05
N ARG A 69 -11.66 19.09 -5.92
CA ARG A 69 -10.26 19.43 -5.62
C ARG A 69 -9.85 20.71 -6.34
N ARG A 70 -9.48 21.74 -5.58
CA ARG A 70 -8.80 22.90 -6.16
C ARG A 70 -7.46 22.43 -6.75
N PRO A 71 -7.10 22.85 -7.97
CA PRO A 71 -5.90 22.37 -8.70
C PRO A 71 -4.55 22.75 -8.06
N ALA A 72 -4.51 23.26 -6.83
CA ALA A 72 -3.30 23.66 -6.12
C ALA A 72 -2.84 22.66 -5.03
N GLU A 73 -3.63 21.63 -4.71
CA GLU A 73 -3.39 20.74 -3.55
C GLU A 73 -2.90 19.34 -3.98
N SER A 74 -1.60 19.24 -4.23
CA SER A 74 -0.76 18.03 -4.32
C SER A 74 -0.85 17.15 -5.58
N ASP A 75 0.19 17.22 -6.42
CA ASP A 75 0.55 16.32 -7.56
C ASP A 75 0.79 14.83 -7.17
N ALA A 76 0.64 14.46 -5.89
CA ALA A 76 0.86 13.10 -5.44
C ALA A 76 -0.14 12.11 -6.09
N PRO A 77 0.35 10.99 -6.68
CA PRO A 77 -0.53 10.03 -7.34
C PRO A 77 -1.47 9.36 -6.34
N LEU A 78 -2.73 9.19 -6.77
CA LEU A 78 -3.78 8.56 -5.96
C LEU A 78 -3.81 7.05 -6.21
N LEU A 79 -3.64 6.28 -5.13
CA LEU A 79 -3.65 4.82 -5.19
C LEU A 79 -5.02 4.26 -5.62
N THR A 80 -6.10 4.97 -5.31
CA THR A 80 -7.49 4.65 -5.70
C THR A 80 -7.66 4.65 -7.23
N LEU A 81 -7.18 5.71 -7.90
CA LEU A 81 -7.19 5.83 -9.36
C LEU A 81 -6.27 4.80 -10.02
N HIS A 82 -5.11 4.55 -9.40
CA HIS A 82 -4.19 3.52 -9.89
C HIS A 82 -4.82 2.13 -9.85
N ALA A 83 -5.51 1.77 -8.77
CA ALA A 83 -6.27 0.52 -8.68
C ALA A 83 -7.30 0.38 -9.81
N CYS A 84 -8.06 1.45 -10.10
CA CYS A 84 -9.03 1.45 -11.19
C CYS A 84 -8.36 1.23 -12.55
N ARG A 85 -7.26 1.92 -12.83
CA ARG A 85 -6.50 1.74 -14.09
C ARG A 85 -5.98 0.32 -14.26
N LEU A 86 -5.46 -0.29 -13.18
CA LEU A 86 -5.00 -1.68 -13.21
C LEU A 86 -6.17 -2.66 -13.46
N LEU A 87 -7.33 -2.42 -12.86
CA LEU A 87 -8.54 -3.20 -13.14
C LEU A 87 -8.98 -3.07 -14.61
N GLY A 88 -8.92 -1.87 -15.19
CA GLY A 88 -9.17 -1.66 -16.61
C GLY A 88 -8.15 -2.35 -17.51
N GLN A 89 -6.87 -2.38 -17.11
CA GLN A 89 -5.83 -3.10 -17.84
C GLN A 89 -6.07 -4.62 -17.82
N CYS A 90 -6.54 -5.18 -16.71
CA CYS A 90 -6.98 -6.59 -16.69
C CYS A 90 -8.09 -6.86 -17.70
N ALA A 91 -8.97 -5.88 -17.98
CA ALA A 91 -10.07 -6.03 -18.94
C ALA A 91 -9.62 -6.10 -20.41
N ALA A 92 -8.40 -5.64 -20.70
CA ALA A 92 -7.79 -5.74 -22.03
C ALA A 92 -7.24 -7.15 -22.32
N GLU A 93 -7.23 -8.04 -21.32
CA GLU A 93 -6.84 -9.44 -21.46
C GLU A 93 -7.99 -10.29 -22.05
N GLY A 94 -7.72 -11.54 -22.41
CA GLY A 94 -8.75 -12.45 -22.90
C GLY A 94 -9.87 -12.69 -21.87
N ARG A 95 -11.05 -13.12 -22.34
CA ARG A 95 -12.23 -13.29 -21.46
C ARG A 95 -12.00 -14.23 -20.28
N GLN A 96 -11.20 -15.27 -20.46
CA GLN A 96 -10.92 -16.25 -19.40
C GLN A 96 -9.98 -15.67 -18.33
N GLU A 97 -9.02 -14.86 -18.77
CA GLU A 97 -8.07 -14.13 -17.94
C GLU A 97 -8.79 -13.08 -17.09
N VAL A 98 -9.71 -12.32 -17.68
CA VAL A 98 -10.59 -11.36 -16.99
C VAL A 98 -11.37 -12.01 -15.86
N GLN A 99 -12.04 -13.13 -16.15
CA GLN A 99 -12.83 -13.85 -15.13
C GLN A 99 -11.93 -14.39 -14.01
N SER A 100 -10.76 -14.93 -14.37
CA SER A 100 -9.77 -15.43 -13.40
C SER A 100 -9.23 -14.32 -12.50
N ALA A 101 -8.89 -13.16 -13.06
CA ALA A 101 -8.44 -11.98 -12.33
C ALA A 101 -9.51 -11.47 -11.36
N SER A 102 -10.76 -11.33 -11.81
CA SER A 102 -11.87 -10.89 -10.97
C SER A 102 -12.11 -11.84 -9.79
N MET A 103 -12.16 -13.15 -10.04
CA MET A 103 -12.34 -14.15 -8.98
C MET A 103 -11.17 -14.17 -8.00
N MET A 104 -9.94 -14.06 -8.49
CA MET A 104 -8.74 -14.01 -7.64
C MET A 104 -8.78 -12.78 -6.73
N ILE A 105 -8.98 -11.59 -7.28
CA ILE A 105 -9.04 -10.34 -6.50
C ILE A 105 -10.15 -10.41 -5.45
N ALA A 106 -11.35 -10.85 -5.84
CA ALA A 106 -12.48 -10.98 -4.93
C ALA A 106 -12.19 -11.97 -3.79
N ALA A 107 -11.56 -13.11 -4.09
CA ALA A 107 -11.18 -14.10 -3.09
C ALA A 107 -10.15 -13.55 -2.11
N LEU A 108 -9.10 -12.89 -2.59
CA LEU A 108 -8.04 -12.32 -1.75
C LEU A 108 -8.58 -11.19 -0.85
N LEU A 109 -9.42 -10.31 -1.38
CA LEU A 109 -10.07 -9.24 -0.60
C LEU A 109 -10.98 -9.81 0.49
N ARG A 110 -11.77 -10.84 0.17
CA ARG A 110 -12.66 -11.51 1.12
C ARG A 110 -11.88 -12.18 2.25
N LEU A 111 -10.78 -12.86 1.91
CA LEU A 111 -9.92 -13.58 2.85
C LEU A 111 -8.91 -12.68 3.57
N ARG A 112 -8.79 -11.40 3.18
CA ARG A 112 -7.83 -10.43 3.74
C ARG A 112 -6.39 -10.95 3.69
N VAL A 113 -6.02 -11.57 2.57
CA VAL A 113 -4.69 -12.16 2.40
C VAL A 113 -3.62 -11.06 2.37
N PRO A 114 -2.51 -11.16 3.11
CA PRO A 114 -1.40 -10.22 2.97
C PRO A 114 -0.96 -10.09 1.50
N ALA A 115 -0.98 -8.87 0.95
CA ALA A 115 -0.59 -8.65 -0.45
C ALA A 115 0.92 -8.78 -0.66
N GLY A 116 1.69 -8.56 0.40
CA GLY A 116 3.14 -8.64 0.41
C GLY A 116 3.77 -7.47 -0.35
N ARG A 117 4.96 -7.73 -0.90
CA ARG A 117 5.77 -6.75 -1.59
C ARG A 117 5.02 -6.15 -2.78
N ALA A 118 5.08 -4.83 -2.90
CA ALA A 118 4.62 -4.13 -4.10
C ALA A 118 5.43 -4.53 -5.35
N HIS A 119 4.84 -4.33 -6.51
CA HIS A 119 5.58 -4.34 -7.76
C HIS A 119 6.63 -3.20 -7.76
N SER A 120 7.78 -3.40 -8.43
CA SER A 120 8.89 -2.44 -8.42
C SER A 120 8.48 -1.02 -8.81
N ALA A 121 7.68 -0.88 -9.88
CA ALA A 121 7.11 0.40 -10.29
C ALA A 121 6.26 1.06 -9.18
N ASP A 122 5.42 0.29 -8.48
CA ASP A 122 4.50 0.83 -7.47
C ASP A 122 5.23 1.16 -6.17
N ALA A 123 6.31 0.44 -5.86
CA ALA A 123 7.17 0.65 -4.70
C ALA A 123 7.94 1.98 -4.75
N GLN A 124 8.15 2.54 -5.94
CA GLN A 124 8.86 3.81 -6.15
C GLN A 124 7.91 5.02 -6.21
N CYS A 125 6.61 4.80 -6.30
CA CYS A 125 5.65 5.88 -6.36
C CYS A 125 5.43 6.50 -4.97
N ALA A 126 5.47 7.84 -4.91
CA ALA A 126 5.21 8.60 -3.70
C ALA A 126 3.70 8.81 -3.50
N TRP A 127 2.95 7.71 -3.35
CA TRP A 127 1.49 7.72 -3.26
C TRP A 127 0.98 8.62 -2.14
N TYR A 128 -0.15 9.26 -2.38
CA TYR A 128 -0.87 10.06 -1.40
C TYR A 128 -1.19 9.25 -0.13
N LEU A 129 -0.99 9.84 1.05
CA LEU A 129 -1.33 9.24 2.33
C LEU A 129 -2.77 9.58 2.74
N PRO A 130 -3.69 8.59 2.85
CA PRO A 130 -5.12 8.86 3.05
C PRO A 130 -5.50 9.63 4.32
N HIS A 131 -4.66 9.63 5.36
CA HIS A 131 -4.93 10.27 6.66
C HIS A 131 -4.36 11.70 6.77
N GLN A 132 -3.57 12.13 5.78
CA GLN A 132 -2.99 13.47 5.75
C GLN A 132 -3.80 14.31 4.75
N HIS A 133 -4.67 15.19 5.24
CA HIS A 133 -5.65 15.87 4.40
C HIS A 133 -5.24 17.28 3.96
N GLU A 134 -4.39 17.96 4.74
CA GLU A 134 -4.02 19.36 4.48
C GLU A 134 -2.67 19.48 3.78
N VAL A 135 -1.64 18.78 4.25
CA VAL A 135 -0.30 18.81 3.67
C VAL A 135 0.24 17.38 3.55
N GLN A 136 0.67 17.01 2.35
CA GLN A 136 1.31 15.72 2.13
C GLN A 136 2.79 15.78 2.55
N PRO A 137 3.30 14.79 3.29
CA PRO A 137 4.73 14.68 3.60
C PRO A 137 5.59 14.66 2.34
N PRO A 138 6.89 14.95 2.39
CA PRO A 138 7.80 14.82 1.24
C PRO A 138 7.74 13.45 0.55
N ALA A 139 8.09 13.41 -0.74
CA ALA A 139 7.97 12.19 -1.54
C ALA A 139 8.80 11.01 -0.99
N SER A 140 9.96 11.28 -0.40
CA SER A 140 10.82 10.30 0.29
C SER A 140 10.09 9.66 1.48
N VAL A 141 9.48 10.48 2.35
CA VAL A 141 8.69 10.04 3.51
C VAL A 141 7.53 9.16 3.06
N ARG A 142 6.77 9.58 2.03
CA ARG A 142 5.63 8.79 1.55
C ARG A 142 6.05 7.42 1.00
N ARG A 143 7.15 7.36 0.23
CA ARG A 143 7.69 6.08 -0.28
C ARG A 143 8.10 5.14 0.86
N ALA A 144 8.87 5.65 1.82
CA ALA A 144 9.31 4.90 2.99
C ALA A 144 8.14 4.42 3.83
N TYR A 145 7.14 5.27 4.02
CA TYR A 145 5.93 4.93 4.75
C TYR A 145 5.17 3.74 4.12
N TRP A 146 5.04 3.67 2.79
CA TRP A 146 4.38 2.53 2.13
C TRP A 146 5.18 1.22 2.23
N ALA A 147 6.51 1.29 2.26
CA ALA A 147 7.34 0.13 2.55
C ALA A 147 7.16 -0.32 4.02
N ALA A 148 7.19 0.61 4.96
CA ALA A 148 7.00 0.36 6.38
C ALA A 148 5.63 -0.26 6.68
N THR A 149 4.55 0.29 6.14
CA THR A 149 3.19 -0.27 6.32
C THR A 149 3.05 -1.65 5.69
N THR A 150 3.81 -1.98 4.64
CA THR A 150 3.86 -3.34 4.12
C THR A 150 4.50 -4.31 5.13
N LEU A 151 5.61 -3.93 5.78
CA LEU A 151 6.21 -4.73 6.84
C LEU A 151 5.24 -4.95 8.01
N THR A 152 4.58 -3.88 8.46
CA THR A 152 3.68 -3.97 9.63
C THR A 152 2.39 -4.70 9.31
N ASP A 153 1.80 -4.42 8.14
CA ASP A 153 0.44 -4.89 7.85
C ASP A 153 0.38 -6.30 7.30
N ASP A 154 1.36 -6.67 6.48
CA ASP A 154 1.36 -7.91 5.71
C ASP A 154 2.29 -8.94 6.32
N TYR A 155 3.39 -8.49 6.91
CA TYR A 155 4.37 -9.37 7.55
C TYR A 155 4.28 -9.37 9.08
N GLY A 156 3.47 -8.48 9.68
CA GLY A 156 3.27 -8.45 11.13
C GLY A 156 4.47 -7.93 11.92
N TRP A 157 5.34 -7.14 11.29
CA TRP A 157 6.51 -6.57 11.95
C TRP A 157 6.09 -5.41 12.86
N ARG A 158 6.88 -5.15 13.89
CA ARG A 158 6.80 -3.95 14.72
C ARG A 158 8.09 -3.15 14.57
N ILE A 159 8.03 -2.04 13.86
CA ILE A 159 9.13 -1.09 13.70
C ILE A 159 9.18 -0.21 14.95
N THR A 160 10.37 -0.12 15.57
CA THR A 160 10.56 0.57 16.85
C THR A 160 11.39 1.83 16.74
N ARG A 161 12.22 1.95 15.69
CA ARG A 161 13.07 3.11 15.43
C ARG A 161 13.39 3.20 13.93
N VAL A 162 13.52 4.41 13.42
CA VAL A 162 14.07 4.70 12.09
C VAL A 162 15.08 5.83 12.19
N ASP A 163 16.19 5.72 11.46
CA ASP A 163 17.19 6.77 11.30
C ASP A 163 17.90 6.65 9.94
N GLU A 164 18.84 7.56 9.66
CA GLU A 164 19.59 7.58 8.39
C GLU A 164 20.39 6.30 8.11
N ARG A 165 20.75 5.53 9.15
CA ARG A 165 21.55 4.31 9.06
C ARG A 165 20.68 3.07 8.84
N GLY A 166 19.37 3.18 9.01
CA GLY A 166 18.48 2.03 8.96
C GLY A 166 17.28 2.11 9.89
N PHE A 167 16.69 0.95 10.17
CA PHE A 167 15.59 0.84 11.13
C PHE A 167 15.78 -0.36 12.05
N VAL A 168 15.06 -0.34 13.16
CA VAL A 168 15.00 -1.46 14.10
C VAL A 168 13.58 -1.99 14.14
N ALA A 169 13.43 -3.31 14.10
CA ALA A 169 12.12 -3.95 14.16
C ALA A 169 12.15 -5.28 14.92
N VAL A 170 10.97 -5.70 15.38
CA VAL A 170 10.71 -7.07 15.83
C VAL A 170 9.82 -7.72 14.79
N GLY A 171 10.32 -8.77 14.12
CA GLY A 171 9.52 -9.59 13.22
C GLY A 171 8.50 -10.45 13.96
N PRO A 172 7.54 -11.05 13.24
CA PRO A 172 6.46 -11.86 13.84
C PRO A 172 6.95 -13.11 14.57
N TYR A 173 8.17 -13.55 14.30
CA TYR A 173 8.78 -14.74 14.88
C TYR A 173 10.07 -14.42 15.67
N ASP A 174 10.43 -13.14 15.75
CA ASP A 174 11.64 -12.71 16.43
C ASP A 174 11.35 -12.50 17.91
N THR A 175 12.28 -12.95 18.76
CA THR A 175 12.20 -12.74 20.22
C THR A 175 12.85 -11.42 20.64
N GLU A 176 13.64 -10.81 19.76
CA GLU A 176 14.45 -9.62 20.03
C GLU A 176 14.32 -8.58 18.92
N GLU A 177 14.79 -7.36 19.20
CA GLU A 177 14.89 -6.30 18.21
C GLU A 177 16.06 -6.57 17.24
N VAL A 178 15.78 -6.53 15.94
CA VAL A 178 16.76 -6.76 14.88
C VAL A 178 17.03 -5.44 14.14
N PRO A 179 18.31 -5.03 13.99
CA PRO A 179 18.68 -3.87 13.18
C PRO A 179 18.75 -4.23 11.69
N TYR A 180 18.24 -3.32 10.85
CA TYR A 180 18.27 -3.41 9.39
C TYR A 180 19.00 -2.18 8.83
N HIS A 181 20.24 -2.37 8.39
CA HIS A 181 21.12 -1.28 7.97
C HIS A 181 20.88 -0.86 6.52
N SER A 182 21.01 0.44 6.22
CA SER A 182 20.81 1.02 4.89
C SER A 182 21.87 0.59 3.86
N ASP A 183 23.02 0.14 4.33
CA ASP A 183 24.17 -0.30 3.52
C ASP A 183 24.17 -1.81 3.23
N THR A 184 23.15 -2.56 3.70
CA THR A 184 23.03 -3.99 3.41
C THR A 184 22.87 -4.27 1.92
N VAL A 185 23.34 -5.46 1.51
CA VAL A 185 23.31 -5.94 0.12
C VAL A 185 21.92 -5.76 -0.49
N VAL A 186 21.90 -5.28 -1.74
CA VAL A 186 20.66 -5.08 -2.48
C VAL A 186 19.95 -6.41 -2.69
N ASP A 187 18.97 -6.69 -1.85
CA ASP A 187 17.96 -7.70 -2.14
C ASP A 187 16.62 -7.07 -2.53
N SER A 188 15.73 -7.93 -3.03
CA SER A 188 14.40 -7.54 -3.50
C SER A 188 13.35 -7.56 -2.38
N THR A 189 13.75 -7.52 -1.10
CA THR A 189 12.82 -7.53 0.04
C THR A 189 12.27 -6.14 0.34
N THR A 190 11.10 -6.09 0.98
CA THR A 190 10.50 -4.85 1.48
C THR A 190 11.36 -4.21 2.58
N SER A 191 12.02 -5.01 3.43
CA SER A 191 12.90 -4.51 4.49
C SER A 191 14.12 -3.81 3.90
N ALA A 192 14.78 -4.40 2.90
CA ALA A 192 15.90 -3.74 2.24
C ALA A 192 15.45 -2.51 1.43
N LEU A 193 14.25 -2.54 0.83
CA LEU A 193 13.66 -1.35 0.20
C LEU A 193 13.50 -0.21 1.21
N LEU A 194 12.90 -0.47 2.37
CA LEU A 194 12.73 0.53 3.42
C LEU A 194 14.09 1.07 3.88
N ALA A 195 15.02 0.20 4.26
CA ALA A 195 16.33 0.61 4.76
C ALA A 195 17.09 1.53 3.78
N ARG A 196 17.01 1.25 2.47
CA ARG A 196 17.64 2.08 1.42
C ARG A 196 16.97 3.43 1.20
N GLN A 197 15.70 3.58 1.58
CA GLN A 197 14.99 4.86 1.45
C GLN A 197 15.34 5.83 2.59
N LEU A 198 15.80 5.32 3.74
CA LEU A 198 16.01 6.12 4.95
C LEU A 198 17.13 7.18 4.84
N PRO A 199 18.27 6.96 4.17
CA PRO A 199 19.25 8.02 3.94
C PRO A 199 18.64 9.24 3.21
N MET A 200 17.78 9.00 2.22
CA MET A 200 17.10 10.09 1.49
C MET A 200 16.04 10.77 2.36
N VAL A 201 15.30 10.02 3.17
CA VAL A 201 14.35 10.59 4.14
C VAL A 201 15.08 11.50 5.13
N ALA A 202 16.25 11.10 5.61
CA ALA A 202 17.08 11.90 6.50
C ALA A 202 17.62 13.16 5.82
N ALA A 203 18.10 13.05 4.57
CA ALA A 203 18.56 14.19 3.79
C ALA A 203 17.46 15.23 3.56
N ASP A 204 16.21 14.79 3.39
CA ASP A 204 15.02 15.66 3.27
C ASP A 204 14.52 16.20 4.63
N GLY A 205 15.16 15.84 5.75
CA GLY A 205 14.73 16.21 7.11
C GLY A 205 13.46 15.49 7.59
N GLY A 206 13.04 14.43 6.90
CA GLY A 206 11.75 13.75 7.10
C GLY A 206 11.76 12.61 8.14
N THR A 207 12.89 12.31 8.79
CA THR A 207 13.01 11.15 9.69
C THR A 207 12.00 11.16 10.83
N GLY A 208 11.87 12.30 11.53
CA GLY A 208 10.92 12.43 12.64
C GLY A 208 9.46 12.34 12.18
N GLU A 209 9.14 12.86 10.99
CA GLU A 209 7.80 12.73 10.41
C GLU A 209 7.48 11.28 10.04
N LEU A 210 8.43 10.58 9.40
CA LEU A 210 8.28 9.17 9.06
C LEU A 210 8.08 8.31 10.32
N GLU A 211 8.91 8.49 11.34
CA GLU A 211 8.81 7.75 12.60
C GLU A 211 7.43 7.96 13.25
N ARG A 212 6.98 9.21 13.34
CA ARG A 212 5.66 9.56 13.85
C ARG A 212 4.54 8.83 13.10
N LEU A 213 4.56 8.88 11.77
CA LEU A 213 3.55 8.23 10.92
C LEU A 213 3.51 6.71 11.11
N ILE A 214 4.68 6.07 11.22
CA ILE A 214 4.78 4.62 11.46
C ILE A 214 4.20 4.27 12.83
N LEU A 215 4.59 4.99 13.88
CA LEU A 215 4.12 4.73 15.24
C LEU A 215 2.61 4.96 15.38
N GLU A 216 2.06 6.01 14.77
CA GLU A 216 0.62 6.27 14.72
C GLU A 216 -0.14 5.12 14.02
N HIS A 217 0.36 4.65 12.88
CA HIS A 217 -0.24 3.54 12.13
C HIS A 217 -0.28 2.24 12.95
N GLN A 218 0.84 1.89 13.59
CA GLN A 218 0.94 0.69 14.43
C GLN A 218 -0.01 0.76 15.64
N ARG A 219 -0.12 1.92 16.29
CA ARG A 219 -1.06 2.13 17.41
C ARG A 219 -2.52 1.98 16.98
N ALA A 220 -2.89 2.58 15.85
CA ALA A 220 -4.24 2.46 15.30
C ALA A 220 -4.62 1.00 14.97
N ARG A 221 -3.65 0.18 14.55
CA ARG A 221 -3.86 -1.26 14.36
C ARG A 221 -4.04 -2.04 15.65
N GLN A 222 -3.21 -1.77 16.66
CA GLN A 222 -3.34 -2.45 17.96
C GLN A 222 -4.71 -2.21 18.60
N GLY A 223 -5.22 -0.98 18.54
CA GLY A 223 -6.57 -0.65 19.02
C GLY A 223 -7.69 -1.40 18.28
N LYS A 224 -7.54 -1.67 16.98
CA LYS A 224 -8.50 -2.45 16.18
C LYS A 224 -8.46 -3.95 16.46
N VAL A 225 -7.31 -4.49 16.84
CA VAL A 225 -7.18 -5.91 17.25
C VAL A 225 -7.77 -6.13 18.63
N GLY A 226 -7.50 -5.23 19.59
CA GLY A 226 -8.04 -5.31 20.96
C GLY A 226 -9.55 -5.06 21.06
N ALA A 227 -10.15 -4.30 20.14
CA ALA A 227 -11.61 -4.10 20.10
C ALA A 227 -12.40 -5.28 19.50
N ARG A 228 -11.71 -6.33 19.03
CA ARG A 228 -12.30 -7.54 18.42
C ARG A 228 -12.23 -8.78 19.32
N THR A 229 -11.73 -8.64 20.55
CA THR A 229 -11.73 -9.64 21.61
C THR A 229 -12.73 -9.28 22.68
#